data_AF-L0R5A5-F1
#
_entry.id   AF-L0R5A5-F1
#
_cell.length_a   1.000
_cell.length_b   1.000
_cell.length_c   1.000
_cell.angle_alpha   90.00
_cell.angle_beta   90.00
_cell.angle_gamma   90.00
#
_symmetry.space_group_name_H-M   'P 1'
#
loop_
_entity.id
_entity.type
_entity.pdbx_description
1 polymer ?
#
loop_
_entity_poly.entity_id
_entity_poly.type
_entity_poly.pdbx_seq_one_letter_code
_entity_poly.pdbx_strand_id
1 'polypeptide(L)'
;MSDQNKKILLLNHKPEVTEQAKQLFRQFQIITADTLTDIAEKGKDDFDLVITGYAVPSITGDSSFAYLDEIKAAISNIETNLKQDKTAELIEAESLEQHEKILELLNNEIRAHSKEKADNEAKLEAMQEEVNAALLIEQKAEKSIKDAQEHIEIADRARKAAELRAEEAEKSAEEAYQKQQEAEQAANEAIELKLQAEDTAQEALKEKEAAEKTAEAALLEKAQADDKIAKAVAEKTAIIEKLQNQIDTLEGKISATEEKLELTEIEKGKIQEKLEKLQEAWENYVA
;
A
#
# COMPACT_ATOMS: atom_id res chain seq x y z
N MET A 1 91.27 45.42 -54.03
CA MET A 1 91.29 43.94 -54.06
C MET A 1 89.84 43.51 -53.90
N SER A 2 89.25 42.83 -54.88
CA SER A 2 87.79 42.61 -54.92
C SER A 2 87.35 41.63 -53.82
N ASP A 3 86.26 41.95 -53.11
CA ASP A 3 85.60 41.07 -52.12
C ASP A 3 85.00 39.78 -52.75
N GLN A 4 85.17 39.59 -54.05
CA GLN A 4 84.62 38.46 -54.82
C GLN A 4 85.22 37.09 -54.50
N ASN A 5 86.23 37.02 -53.61
CA ASN A 5 86.90 35.77 -53.25
C ASN A 5 86.59 35.25 -51.83
N LYS A 6 85.77 35.95 -51.04
CA LYS A 6 85.45 35.46 -49.68
C LYS A 6 84.36 34.38 -49.73
N LYS A 7 84.56 33.31 -48.97
CA LYS A 7 83.67 32.14 -48.88
C LYS A 7 82.92 32.13 -47.57
N ILE A 8 81.61 31.88 -47.64
CA ILE A 8 80.72 31.76 -46.49
C ILE A 8 80.13 30.36 -46.46
N LEU A 9 80.21 29.67 -45.32
CA LEU A 9 79.52 28.41 -45.08
C LEU A 9 78.23 28.67 -44.29
N LEU A 10 77.07 28.32 -44.84
CA LEU A 10 75.75 28.59 -44.28
C LEU A 10 75.00 27.30 -43.95
N LEU A 11 74.73 27.02 -42.68
CA LEU A 11 73.78 25.99 -42.27
C LEU A 11 72.47 26.66 -41.91
N ASN A 12 71.35 26.30 -42.52
CA ASN A 12 70.04 26.76 -42.05
C ASN A 12 68.94 25.78 -42.49
N HIS A 13 68.08 25.39 -41.55
CA HIS A 13 67.03 24.39 -41.78
C HIS A 13 65.75 24.96 -42.43
N LYS A 14 65.66 26.29 -42.60
CA LYS A 14 64.54 26.94 -43.30
C LYS A 14 64.97 27.40 -44.70
N PRO A 15 64.48 26.75 -45.79
CA PRO A 15 64.89 27.07 -47.17
C PRO A 15 64.70 28.53 -47.56
N GLU A 16 63.63 29.17 -47.10
CA GLU A 16 63.31 30.57 -47.39
C GLU A 16 64.35 31.55 -46.82
N VAL A 17 64.85 31.26 -45.61
CA VAL A 17 65.86 32.09 -44.95
C VAL A 17 67.24 31.85 -45.58
N THR A 18 67.51 30.62 -46.03
CA THR A 18 68.71 30.27 -46.80
C THR A 18 68.80 31.07 -48.10
N GLU A 19 67.69 31.20 -48.84
CA GLU A 19 67.66 31.99 -50.08
C GLU A 19 67.78 33.50 -49.83
N GLN A 20 67.19 34.02 -48.76
CA GLN A 20 67.39 35.42 -48.36
C GLN A 20 68.85 35.73 -48.00
N ALA A 21 69.51 34.84 -47.26
CA ALA A 21 70.93 34.97 -46.95
C ALA A 21 71.78 34.96 -48.22
N LYS A 22 71.44 34.11 -49.21
CA LYS A 22 72.12 34.11 -50.52
C LYS A 22 72.00 35.43 -51.27
N GLN A 23 70.86 36.09 -51.18
CA GLN A 23 70.64 37.39 -51.82
C GLN A 23 71.39 38.52 -51.11
N LEU A 24 71.36 38.54 -49.77
CA LEU A 24 72.05 39.54 -48.95
C LEU A 24 73.57 39.49 -49.14
N PHE A 25 74.12 38.28 -49.20
CA PHE A 25 75.55 38.03 -49.31
C PHE A 25 75.99 37.69 -50.73
N ARG A 26 75.22 38.08 -51.75
CA ARG A 26 75.45 37.74 -53.18
C ARG A 26 76.85 38.05 -53.73
N GLN A 27 77.58 38.93 -53.06
CA GLN A 27 78.96 39.32 -53.40
C GLN A 27 80.01 38.29 -52.95
N PHE A 28 79.62 37.34 -52.10
CA PHE A 28 80.43 36.27 -51.55
C PHE A 28 80.03 34.92 -52.14
N GLN A 29 80.96 33.96 -52.12
CA GLN A 29 80.66 32.58 -52.49
C GLN A 29 80.01 31.86 -51.31
N ILE A 30 78.74 31.51 -51.43
CA ILE A 30 77.98 30.88 -50.35
C ILE A 30 77.86 29.39 -50.60
N ILE A 31 78.33 28.60 -49.65
CA ILE A 31 78.22 27.14 -49.63
C ILE A 31 77.22 26.78 -48.53
N THR A 32 76.21 25.98 -48.84
CA THR A 32 75.24 25.54 -47.84
C THR A 32 75.67 24.22 -47.21
N ALA A 33 75.42 24.10 -45.91
CA ALA A 33 75.48 22.85 -45.17
C ALA A 33 74.06 22.46 -44.75
N ASP A 34 73.79 21.16 -44.75
CA ASP A 34 72.46 20.64 -44.38
C ASP A 34 72.41 20.19 -42.92
N THR A 35 73.55 19.89 -42.32
CA THR A 35 73.69 19.45 -40.92
C THR A 35 74.94 20.04 -40.25
N LEU A 36 75.02 19.97 -38.92
CA LEU A 36 76.22 20.35 -38.17
C LEU A 36 77.44 19.46 -38.50
N THR A 37 77.22 18.18 -38.80
CA THR A 37 78.27 17.27 -39.26
C THR A 37 78.81 17.70 -40.62
N ASP A 38 77.93 18.16 -41.50
CA ASP A 38 78.28 18.69 -42.83
C ASP A 38 79.07 20.01 -42.73
N ILE A 39 78.84 20.83 -41.69
CA ILE A 39 79.74 21.95 -41.36
C ILE A 39 81.13 21.44 -40.97
N ALA A 40 81.22 20.43 -40.10
CA ALA A 40 82.51 19.93 -39.61
C ALA A 40 83.35 19.26 -40.73
N GLU A 41 82.70 18.68 -41.74
CA GLU A 41 83.37 18.12 -42.91
C GLU A 41 83.79 19.19 -43.91
N LYS A 42 82.89 20.13 -44.25
CA LYS A 42 83.16 21.20 -45.21
C LYS A 42 84.07 22.28 -44.65
N GLY A 43 83.98 22.60 -43.37
CA GLY A 43 84.77 23.62 -42.68
C GLY A 43 86.28 23.34 -42.61
N LYS A 44 86.75 22.26 -43.22
CA LYS A 44 88.17 21.99 -43.49
C LYS A 44 88.70 22.77 -44.72
N ASP A 45 87.82 23.31 -45.54
CA ASP A 45 88.18 24.27 -46.59
C ASP A 45 88.33 25.68 -45.98
N ASP A 46 89.18 26.54 -46.57
CA ASP A 46 89.35 27.93 -46.12
C ASP A 46 88.05 28.73 -46.32
N PHE A 47 87.30 28.94 -45.23
CA PHE A 47 86.11 29.80 -45.17
C PHE A 47 86.39 31.05 -44.35
N ASP A 48 85.94 32.21 -44.84
CA ASP A 48 86.10 33.49 -44.15
C ASP A 48 85.02 33.71 -43.07
N LEU A 49 83.87 33.04 -43.20
CA LEU A 49 82.75 33.18 -42.27
C LEU A 49 81.86 31.93 -42.28
N VAL A 50 81.45 31.47 -41.09
CA VAL A 50 80.46 30.39 -40.93
C VAL A 50 79.20 30.97 -40.27
N ILE A 51 78.04 30.80 -40.90
CA ILE A 51 76.74 31.28 -40.42
C ILE A 51 75.86 30.06 -40.16
N THR A 52 75.34 29.93 -38.93
CA THR A 52 74.42 28.85 -38.57
C THR A 52 73.06 29.44 -38.17
N GLY A 53 72.02 29.06 -38.90
CA GLY A 53 70.62 29.41 -38.71
C GLY A 53 69.91 28.28 -37.97
N TYR A 54 69.45 28.57 -36.76
CA TYR A 54 68.79 27.60 -35.89
C TYR A 54 67.31 27.41 -36.24
N ALA A 55 66.88 26.15 -36.37
CA ALA A 55 65.48 25.76 -36.28
C ALA A 55 65.32 24.78 -35.12
N VAL A 56 64.36 25.08 -34.24
CA VAL A 56 63.89 24.19 -33.17
C VAL A 56 63.12 23.03 -33.82
N PRO A 57 63.56 21.76 -33.73
CA PRO A 57 62.76 20.64 -34.19
C PRO A 57 61.54 20.44 -33.28
N SER A 58 60.41 20.09 -33.89
CA SER A 58 59.11 19.88 -33.25
C SER A 58 59.16 18.88 -32.09
N ILE A 59 58.44 19.26 -31.03
CA ILE A 59 58.39 18.74 -29.66
C ILE A 59 57.83 17.31 -29.58
N THR A 60 58.62 16.38 -29.02
CA THR A 60 58.11 15.18 -28.32
C THR A 60 59.04 14.80 -27.18
N GLY A 61 58.52 14.80 -25.94
CA GLY A 61 58.95 14.00 -24.79
C GLY A 61 60.43 13.99 -24.37
N ASP A 62 60.72 14.54 -23.19
CA ASP A 62 61.91 14.32 -22.33
C ASP A 62 63.34 14.52 -22.90
N SER A 63 63.51 14.80 -24.19
CA SER A 63 64.82 15.06 -24.82
C SER A 63 65.00 16.52 -25.26
N SER A 64 64.09 17.41 -24.88
CA SER A 64 64.02 18.81 -25.35
C SER A 64 65.08 19.76 -24.78
N PHE A 65 65.87 19.35 -23.79
CA PHE A 65 66.79 20.26 -23.08
C PHE A 65 68.28 19.84 -23.08
N ALA A 66 68.62 18.61 -23.50
CA ALA A 66 70.01 18.21 -23.71
C ALA A 66 70.71 19.17 -24.71
N TYR A 67 69.94 19.66 -25.67
CA TYR A 67 70.33 20.66 -26.66
C TYR A 67 70.75 22.03 -26.08
N LEU A 68 70.13 22.51 -24.99
CA LEU A 68 70.56 23.77 -24.34
C LEU A 68 71.91 23.61 -23.65
N ASP A 69 72.18 22.44 -23.10
CA ASP A 69 73.48 22.12 -22.51
C ASP A 69 74.55 21.93 -23.59
N GLU A 70 74.19 21.39 -24.76
CA GLU A 70 75.06 21.33 -25.94
C GLU A 70 75.39 22.73 -26.49
N ILE A 71 74.43 23.67 -26.54
CA ILE A 71 74.71 25.06 -26.93
C ILE A 71 75.64 25.74 -25.92
N LYS A 72 75.39 25.57 -24.61
CA LYS A 72 76.28 26.12 -23.57
C LYS A 72 77.70 25.55 -23.68
N ALA A 73 77.83 24.26 -23.99
CA ALA A 73 79.11 23.62 -24.23
C ALA A 73 79.79 24.15 -25.49
N ALA A 74 79.05 24.38 -26.57
CA ALA A 74 79.57 24.97 -27.81
C ALA A 74 80.07 26.40 -27.62
N ILE A 75 79.30 27.25 -26.92
CA ILE A 75 79.70 28.61 -26.55
C ILE A 75 80.97 28.59 -25.68
N SER A 76 81.02 27.71 -24.67
CA SER A 76 82.21 27.57 -23.81
C SER A 76 83.45 27.13 -24.59
N ASN A 77 83.30 26.23 -25.58
CA ASN A 77 84.39 25.82 -26.45
C ASN A 77 84.87 26.96 -27.38
N ILE A 78 83.95 27.75 -27.93
CA ILE A 78 84.28 28.92 -28.77
C ILE A 78 85.05 29.97 -27.95
N GLU A 79 84.58 30.28 -26.73
CA GLU A 79 85.30 31.19 -25.81
C GLU A 79 86.71 30.69 -25.46
N THR A 80 86.88 29.37 -25.32
CA THR A 80 88.17 28.75 -24.97
C THR A 80 89.14 28.82 -26.15
N ASN A 81 88.67 28.59 -27.37
CA ASN A 81 89.49 28.64 -28.58
C ASN A 81 89.90 30.08 -28.95
N LEU A 82 89.02 31.07 -28.78
CA LEU A 82 89.33 32.49 -29.02
C LEU A 82 90.40 33.04 -28.08
N LYS A 83 90.48 32.56 -26.83
CA LYS A 83 91.55 32.97 -25.90
C LYS A 83 92.95 32.44 -26.29
N GLN A 84 93.03 31.46 -27.19
CA GLN A 84 94.31 30.83 -27.56
C GLN A 84 94.95 31.42 -28.83
N ASP A 85 94.23 32.16 -29.67
CA ASP A 85 94.77 32.71 -30.92
C ASP A 85 95.11 34.21 -30.78
N LYS A 86 96.40 34.53 -30.66
CA LYS A 86 96.92 35.89 -30.37
C LYS A 86 97.08 36.78 -31.62
N THR A 87 96.24 36.62 -32.64
CA THR A 87 96.45 37.26 -33.95
C THR A 87 95.21 37.95 -34.52
N ALA A 88 94.46 38.71 -33.71
CA ALA A 88 93.23 39.38 -34.17
C ALA A 88 92.97 40.78 -33.56
N GLU A 89 94.00 41.61 -33.37
CA GLU A 89 93.88 42.92 -32.70
C GLU A 89 93.05 44.02 -33.42
N LEU A 90 92.29 43.73 -34.48
CA LEU A 90 91.44 44.75 -35.14
C LEU A 90 90.04 44.31 -35.62
N ILE A 91 89.59 43.07 -35.29
CA ILE A 91 88.22 42.58 -35.57
C ILE A 91 87.45 42.30 -34.26
N GLU A 92 88.05 42.60 -33.09
CA GLU A 92 87.52 42.15 -31.81
C GLU A 92 86.33 42.97 -31.28
N ALA A 93 86.28 44.30 -31.44
CA ALA A 93 85.27 45.12 -30.75
C ALA A 93 83.84 45.01 -31.32
N GLU A 94 83.65 45.14 -32.64
CA GLU A 94 82.32 45.02 -33.27
C GLU A 94 81.80 43.57 -33.25
N SER A 95 82.70 42.59 -33.35
CA SER A 95 82.35 41.17 -33.23
C SER A 95 81.91 40.84 -31.81
N LEU A 96 82.61 41.34 -30.77
CA LEU A 96 82.21 41.18 -29.37
C LEU A 96 80.85 41.82 -29.07
N GLU A 97 80.59 43.04 -29.56
CA GLU A 97 79.31 43.72 -29.33
C GLU A 97 78.13 42.98 -29.98
N GLN A 98 78.32 42.40 -31.17
CA GLN A 98 77.30 41.58 -31.82
C GLN A 98 77.07 40.25 -31.08
N HIS A 99 78.13 39.62 -30.56
CA HIS A 99 78.01 38.42 -29.74
C HIS A 99 77.28 38.69 -28.42
N GLU A 100 77.58 39.81 -27.74
CA GLU A 100 76.87 40.20 -26.53
C GLU A 100 75.36 40.43 -26.79
N LYS A 101 75.01 41.08 -27.91
CA LYS A 101 73.59 41.24 -28.32
C LYS A 101 72.91 39.91 -28.60
N ILE A 102 73.59 38.96 -29.23
CA ILE A 102 73.04 37.62 -29.50
C ILE A 102 72.83 36.85 -28.19
N LEU A 103 73.79 36.92 -27.26
CA LEU A 103 73.66 36.30 -25.93
C LEU A 103 72.54 36.94 -25.10
N GLU A 104 72.36 38.26 -25.19
CA GLU A 104 71.26 38.95 -24.52
C GLU A 104 69.90 38.52 -25.08
N LEU A 105 69.74 38.42 -26.40
CA LEU A 105 68.53 37.93 -27.05
C LEU A 105 68.21 36.49 -26.64
N LEU A 106 69.19 35.59 -26.71
CA LEU A 106 69.04 34.19 -26.31
C LEU A 106 68.67 34.07 -24.82
N ASN A 107 69.31 34.83 -23.94
CA ASN A 107 68.97 34.82 -22.52
C ASN A 107 67.56 35.36 -22.25
N ASN A 108 67.12 36.38 -22.99
CA ASN A 108 65.77 36.90 -22.88
C ASN A 108 64.73 35.87 -23.35
N GLU A 109 65.02 35.14 -24.42
CA GLU A 109 64.14 34.10 -24.95
C GLU A 109 64.08 32.87 -24.01
N ILE A 110 65.21 32.46 -23.43
CA ILE A 110 65.26 31.42 -22.39
C ILE A 110 64.43 31.83 -21.17
N ARG A 111 64.51 33.09 -20.74
CA ARG A 111 63.70 33.62 -19.63
C ARG A 111 62.21 33.63 -19.98
N ALA A 112 61.85 34.05 -21.20
CA ALA A 112 60.47 34.07 -21.67
C ALA A 112 59.86 32.67 -21.70
N HIS A 113 60.55 31.68 -22.27
CA HIS A 113 60.10 30.28 -22.29
C HIS A 113 60.06 29.65 -20.90
N SER A 114 61.01 29.98 -20.02
CA SER A 114 61.00 29.51 -18.63
C SER A 114 59.79 30.05 -17.86
N LYS A 115 59.39 31.31 -18.13
CA LYS A 115 58.18 31.90 -17.57
C LYS A 115 56.92 31.25 -18.13
N GLU A 116 56.84 31.06 -19.45
CA GLU A 116 55.71 30.39 -20.11
C GLU A 116 55.54 28.95 -19.59
N LYS A 117 56.65 28.24 -19.33
CA LYS A 117 56.62 26.92 -18.70
C LYS A 117 55.99 26.96 -17.31
N ALA A 118 56.45 27.87 -16.44
CA ALA A 118 55.91 28.01 -15.10
C ALA A 118 54.42 28.39 -15.12
N ASP A 119 54.01 29.28 -16.02
CA ASP A 119 52.61 29.67 -16.19
C ASP A 119 51.74 28.50 -16.69
N ASN A 120 52.26 27.65 -17.59
CA ASN A 120 51.55 26.47 -18.08
C ASN A 120 51.48 25.34 -17.04
N GLU A 121 52.53 25.12 -16.25
CA GLU A 121 52.53 24.17 -15.12
C GLU A 121 51.49 24.60 -14.06
N ALA A 122 51.45 25.88 -13.71
CA ALA A 122 50.46 26.40 -12.76
C ALA A 122 49.01 26.28 -13.28
N LYS A 123 48.78 26.49 -14.58
CA LYS A 123 47.46 26.26 -15.20
C LYS A 123 47.05 24.80 -15.19
N LEU A 124 48.00 23.89 -15.45
CA LEU A 124 47.73 22.46 -15.46
C LEU A 124 47.35 21.98 -14.04
N GLU A 125 48.07 22.46 -13.02
CA GLU A 125 47.77 22.17 -11.62
C GLU A 125 46.38 22.70 -11.22
N ALA A 126 46.06 23.96 -11.57
CA ALA A 126 44.76 24.55 -11.31
C ALA A 126 43.61 23.78 -12.01
N MET A 127 43.80 23.37 -13.27
CA MET A 127 42.80 22.55 -13.98
C MET A 127 42.61 21.19 -13.31
N GLN A 128 43.68 20.58 -12.80
CA GLN A 128 43.61 19.29 -12.14
C GLN A 128 42.87 19.39 -10.79
N GLU A 129 43.05 20.49 -10.05
CA GLU A 129 42.26 20.78 -8.85
C GLU A 129 40.77 20.97 -9.19
N GLU A 130 40.45 21.71 -10.24
CA GLU A 130 39.06 21.90 -10.70
C GLU A 130 38.40 20.58 -11.10
N VAL A 131 39.10 19.72 -11.84
CA VAL A 131 38.60 18.39 -12.23
C VAL A 131 38.36 17.51 -11.00
N ASN A 132 39.29 17.51 -10.04
CA ASN A 132 39.13 16.75 -8.80
C ASN A 132 37.94 17.25 -7.97
N ALA A 133 37.74 18.57 -7.91
CA ALA A 133 36.60 19.17 -7.23
C ALA A 133 35.26 18.81 -7.92
N ALA A 134 35.22 18.86 -9.26
CA ALA A 134 34.05 18.47 -10.04
C ALA A 134 33.69 16.99 -9.83
N LEU A 135 34.69 16.10 -9.87
CA LEU A 135 34.48 14.67 -9.63
C LEU A 135 33.92 14.40 -8.22
N LEU A 136 34.41 15.12 -7.20
CA LEU A 136 33.89 14.99 -5.84
C LEU A 136 32.42 15.45 -5.73
N ILE A 137 32.04 16.50 -6.47
CA ILE A 137 30.65 16.98 -6.53
C ILE A 137 29.76 15.94 -7.21
N GLU A 138 30.21 15.38 -8.34
CA GLU A 138 29.49 14.33 -9.08
C GLU A 138 29.26 13.09 -8.21
N GLN A 139 30.30 12.59 -7.54
CA GLN A 139 30.17 11.44 -6.62
C GLN A 139 29.20 11.71 -5.46
N LYS A 140 29.20 12.93 -4.91
CA LYS A 140 28.23 13.32 -3.87
C LYS A 140 26.80 13.36 -4.42
N ALA A 141 26.62 13.87 -5.65
CA ALA A 141 25.33 13.91 -6.31
C ALA A 141 24.81 12.51 -6.62
N GLU A 142 25.65 11.61 -7.17
CA GLU A 142 25.30 10.21 -7.43
C GLU A 142 24.88 9.48 -6.16
N LYS A 143 25.65 9.64 -5.08
CA LYS A 143 25.28 9.05 -3.79
C LYS A 143 23.94 9.59 -3.30
N SER A 144 23.72 10.91 -3.38
CA SER A 144 22.45 11.51 -2.98
C SER A 144 21.27 11.03 -3.83
N ILE A 145 21.47 10.80 -5.13
CA ILE A 145 20.45 10.24 -6.03
C ILE A 145 20.13 8.80 -5.62
N LYS A 146 21.16 8.00 -5.34
CA LYS A 146 20.97 6.61 -4.90
C LYS A 146 20.22 6.54 -3.57
N ASP A 147 20.62 7.35 -2.58
CA ASP A 147 19.93 7.42 -1.28
C ASP A 147 18.45 7.84 -1.48
N ALA A 148 18.18 8.81 -2.36
CA ALA A 148 16.81 9.22 -2.70
C ALA A 148 16.00 8.10 -3.37
N GLN A 149 16.60 7.32 -4.27
CA GLN A 149 15.95 6.16 -4.91
C GLN A 149 15.61 5.07 -3.89
N GLU A 150 16.52 4.76 -2.96
CA GLU A 150 16.26 3.81 -1.88
C GLU A 150 15.11 4.29 -0.98
N HIS A 151 15.06 5.58 -0.65
CA HIS A 151 13.95 6.16 0.09
C HIS A 151 12.61 6.06 -0.63
N ILE A 152 12.58 6.30 -1.96
CA ILE A 152 11.37 6.14 -2.77
C ILE A 152 10.93 4.68 -2.76
N GLU A 153 11.85 3.73 -2.92
CA GLU A 153 11.51 2.31 -2.91
C GLU A 153 10.94 1.84 -1.56
N ILE A 154 11.50 2.34 -0.45
CA ILE A 154 10.98 2.08 0.89
C ILE A 154 9.57 2.67 1.04
N ALA A 155 9.36 3.90 0.58
CA ALA A 155 8.05 4.56 0.62
C ALA A 155 7.00 3.81 -0.22
N ASP A 156 7.37 3.34 -1.41
CA ASP A 156 6.48 2.56 -2.28
C ASP A 156 6.13 1.19 -1.67
N ARG A 157 7.10 0.51 -1.05
CA ARG A 157 6.84 -0.73 -0.31
C ARG A 157 5.90 -0.49 0.88
N ALA A 158 6.11 0.59 1.62
CA ALA A 158 5.24 0.96 2.74
C ALA A 158 3.82 1.29 2.27
N ARG A 159 3.69 2.02 1.16
CA ARG A 159 2.40 2.33 0.53
C ARG A 159 1.66 1.07 0.10
N LYS A 160 2.31 0.14 -0.63
CA LYS A 160 1.70 -1.13 -1.04
C LYS A 160 1.26 -1.98 0.15
N ALA A 161 2.06 -2.01 1.22
CA ALA A 161 1.69 -2.72 2.44
C ALA A 161 0.48 -2.07 3.15
N ALA A 162 0.35 -0.74 3.08
CA ALA A 162 -0.82 -0.03 3.61
C ALA A 162 -2.08 -0.29 2.77
N GLU A 163 -1.96 -0.32 1.44
CA GLU A 163 -3.06 -0.67 0.51
C GLU A 163 -3.57 -2.09 0.79
N LEU A 164 -2.68 -3.08 0.91
CA LEU A 164 -3.06 -4.47 1.23
C LEU A 164 -3.79 -4.59 2.58
N ARG A 165 -3.30 -3.88 3.62
CA ARG A 165 -3.98 -3.86 4.92
C ARG A 165 -5.35 -3.20 4.86
N ALA A 166 -5.51 -2.17 4.02
CA ALA A 166 -6.80 -1.52 3.82
C ALA A 166 -7.78 -2.46 3.13
N GLU A 167 -7.36 -3.20 2.10
CA GLU A 167 -8.18 -4.21 1.43
C GLU A 167 -8.59 -5.35 2.38
N GLU A 168 -7.66 -5.85 3.21
CA GLU A 168 -7.98 -6.87 4.22
C GLU A 168 -8.98 -6.36 5.27
N ALA A 169 -8.82 -5.10 5.70
CA ALA A 169 -9.75 -4.47 6.64
C ALA A 169 -11.14 -4.24 6.02
N GLU A 170 -11.21 -3.83 4.75
CA GLU A 170 -12.46 -3.66 4.00
C GLU A 170 -13.18 -5.00 3.86
N LYS A 171 -12.48 -6.06 3.44
CA LYS A 171 -13.04 -7.40 3.36
C LYS A 171 -13.55 -7.90 4.71
N SER A 172 -12.79 -7.68 5.79
CA SER A 172 -13.21 -8.05 7.13
C SER A 172 -14.44 -7.26 7.60
N ALA A 173 -14.56 -5.98 7.22
CA ALA A 173 -15.73 -5.15 7.53
C ALA A 173 -16.96 -5.62 6.73
N GLU A 174 -16.79 -5.99 5.47
CA GLU A 174 -17.86 -6.53 4.63
C GLU A 174 -18.38 -7.88 5.17
N GLU A 175 -17.49 -8.79 5.58
CA GLU A 175 -17.87 -10.05 6.23
C GLU A 175 -18.62 -9.83 7.56
N ALA A 176 -18.22 -8.83 8.35
CA ALA A 176 -18.91 -8.47 9.59
C ALA A 176 -20.30 -7.90 9.32
N TYR A 177 -20.44 -7.07 8.29
CA TYR A 177 -21.71 -6.48 7.87
C TYR A 177 -22.69 -7.55 7.37
N GLN A 178 -22.23 -8.51 6.57
CA GLN A 178 -23.06 -9.62 6.11
C GLN A 178 -23.58 -10.46 7.28
N LYS A 179 -22.72 -10.82 8.24
CA LYS A 179 -23.14 -11.54 9.45
C LYS A 179 -24.15 -10.75 10.29
N GLN A 180 -24.01 -9.43 10.34
CA GLN A 180 -24.99 -8.57 11.00
C GLN A 180 -26.35 -8.62 10.29
N GLN A 181 -26.38 -8.56 8.96
CA GLN A 181 -27.62 -8.68 8.19
C GLN A 181 -28.29 -10.05 8.37
N GLU A 182 -27.52 -11.14 8.34
CA GLU A 182 -28.05 -12.49 8.60
C GLU A 182 -28.64 -12.60 10.00
N ALA A 183 -27.97 -12.03 11.02
CA ALA A 183 -28.48 -12.00 12.38
C ALA A 183 -29.76 -11.15 12.53
N GLU A 184 -29.85 -10.02 11.82
CA GLU A 184 -31.05 -9.18 11.80
C GLU A 184 -32.22 -9.87 11.11
N GLN A 185 -31.99 -10.56 9.99
CA GLN A 185 -33.01 -11.37 9.32
C GLN A 185 -33.53 -12.49 10.24
N ALA A 186 -32.64 -13.25 10.87
CA ALA A 186 -33.02 -14.31 11.80
C ALA A 186 -33.80 -13.77 13.02
N ALA A 187 -33.43 -12.57 13.52
CA ALA A 187 -34.17 -11.92 14.60
C ALA A 187 -35.58 -11.49 14.16
N ASN A 188 -35.72 -10.96 12.95
CA ASN A 188 -37.02 -10.57 12.38
C ASN A 188 -37.93 -11.79 12.15
N GLU A 189 -37.40 -12.89 11.60
CA GLU A 189 -38.13 -14.15 11.45
C GLU A 189 -38.61 -14.70 12.81
N ALA A 190 -37.76 -14.62 13.84
CA ALA A 190 -38.14 -15.06 15.19
C ALA A 190 -39.25 -14.18 15.80
N ILE A 191 -39.27 -12.88 15.51
CA ILE A 191 -40.35 -11.97 15.92
C ILE A 191 -41.65 -12.33 15.19
N GLU A 192 -41.59 -12.59 13.88
CA GLU A 192 -42.76 -12.97 13.10
C GLU A 192 -43.39 -14.28 13.59
N LEU A 193 -42.56 -15.30 13.88
CA LEU A 193 -43.02 -16.56 14.47
C LEU A 193 -43.67 -16.36 15.84
N LYS A 194 -43.13 -15.44 16.66
CA LYS A 194 -43.75 -15.11 17.96
C LYS A 194 -45.10 -14.43 17.80
N LEU A 195 -45.23 -13.51 16.85
CA LEU A 195 -46.51 -12.86 16.54
C LEU A 195 -47.56 -13.87 16.08
N GLN A 196 -47.20 -14.77 15.16
CA GLN A 196 -48.09 -15.84 14.71
C GLN A 196 -48.52 -16.78 15.85
N ALA A 197 -47.59 -17.11 16.75
CA ALA A 197 -47.89 -17.90 17.94
C ALA A 197 -48.82 -17.16 18.91
N GLU A 198 -48.63 -15.85 19.09
CA GLU A 198 -49.50 -15.01 19.92
C GLU A 198 -50.91 -14.90 19.33
N ASP A 199 -51.04 -14.68 18.03
CA ASP A 199 -52.34 -14.65 17.34
C ASP A 199 -53.09 -15.98 17.50
N THR A 200 -52.39 -17.10 17.30
CA THR A 200 -52.95 -18.45 17.49
C THR A 200 -53.41 -18.66 18.95
N ALA A 201 -52.62 -18.18 19.93
CA ALA A 201 -52.97 -18.28 21.33
C ALA A 201 -54.19 -17.41 21.68
N GLN A 202 -54.32 -16.23 21.08
CA GLN A 202 -55.49 -15.37 21.25
C GLN A 202 -56.76 -15.98 20.65
N GLU A 203 -56.67 -16.63 19.48
CA GLU A 203 -57.79 -17.36 18.90
C GLU A 203 -58.23 -18.53 19.79
N ALA A 204 -57.28 -19.33 20.27
CA ALA A 204 -57.58 -20.42 21.20
C ALA A 204 -58.22 -19.92 22.52
N LEU A 205 -57.81 -18.75 23.02
CA LEU A 205 -58.43 -18.11 24.18
C LEU A 205 -59.89 -17.75 23.89
N LYS A 206 -60.17 -17.12 22.74
CA LYS A 206 -61.54 -16.76 22.33
C LYS A 206 -62.43 -17.99 22.19
N GLU A 207 -61.93 -19.07 21.60
CA GLU A 207 -62.66 -20.34 21.49
C GLU A 207 -62.97 -20.93 22.87
N LYS A 208 -62.00 -20.91 23.79
CA LYS A 208 -62.20 -21.36 25.17
C LYS A 208 -63.26 -20.51 25.89
N GLU A 209 -63.21 -19.19 25.78
CA GLU A 209 -64.20 -18.29 26.38
C GLU A 209 -65.61 -18.54 25.80
N ALA A 210 -65.72 -18.80 24.49
CA ALA A 210 -66.99 -19.14 23.86
C ALA A 210 -67.54 -20.49 24.34
N ALA A 211 -66.66 -21.49 24.51
CA ALA A 211 -67.03 -22.79 25.05
C ALA A 211 -67.48 -22.69 26.52
N GLU A 212 -66.78 -21.88 27.34
CA GLU A 212 -67.13 -21.64 28.74
C GLU A 212 -68.49 -20.96 28.86
N LYS A 213 -68.77 -19.91 28.07
CA LYS A 213 -70.10 -19.28 28.02
C LYS A 213 -71.20 -20.26 27.62
N THR A 214 -70.91 -21.17 26.68
CA THR A 214 -71.87 -22.19 26.25
C THR A 214 -72.13 -23.22 27.37
N ALA A 215 -71.08 -23.62 28.09
CA ALA A 215 -71.20 -24.53 29.23
C ALA A 215 -71.97 -23.88 30.40
N GLU A 216 -71.69 -22.60 30.71
CA GLU A 216 -72.43 -21.84 31.72
C GLU A 216 -73.92 -21.72 31.36
N ALA A 217 -74.24 -21.42 30.09
CA ALA A 217 -75.62 -21.37 29.62
C ALA A 217 -76.33 -22.73 29.78
N ALA A 218 -75.66 -23.83 29.43
CA ALA A 218 -76.21 -25.18 29.58
C ALA A 218 -76.43 -25.56 31.06
N LEU A 219 -75.52 -25.16 31.96
CA LEU A 219 -75.69 -25.36 33.40
C LEU A 219 -76.87 -24.57 33.97
N LEU A 220 -77.06 -23.33 33.51
CA LEU A 220 -78.19 -22.50 33.91
C LEU A 220 -79.52 -23.10 33.41
N GLU A 221 -79.57 -23.55 32.16
CA GLU A 221 -80.77 -24.21 31.60
C GLU A 221 -81.09 -25.51 32.36
N LYS A 222 -80.07 -26.31 32.68
CA LYS A 222 -80.23 -27.50 33.53
C LYS A 222 -80.79 -27.14 34.90
N ALA A 223 -80.24 -26.13 35.57
CA ALA A 223 -80.73 -25.70 36.88
C ALA A 223 -82.21 -25.27 36.82
N GLN A 224 -82.61 -24.54 35.77
CA GLN A 224 -84.02 -24.17 35.55
C GLN A 224 -84.92 -25.38 35.29
N ALA A 225 -84.43 -26.39 34.57
CA ALA A 225 -85.15 -27.63 34.33
C ALA A 225 -85.32 -28.44 35.63
N ASP A 226 -84.26 -28.57 36.42
CA ASP A 226 -84.27 -29.24 37.72
C ASP A 226 -85.25 -28.55 38.68
N ASP A 227 -85.29 -27.22 38.72
CA ASP A 227 -86.27 -26.43 39.48
C ASP A 227 -87.72 -26.71 39.07
N LYS A 228 -87.99 -26.84 37.75
CA LYS A 228 -89.33 -27.19 37.23
C LYS A 228 -89.71 -28.62 37.63
N ILE A 229 -88.77 -29.57 37.55
CA ILE A 229 -88.98 -30.95 37.98
C ILE A 229 -89.28 -30.98 39.48
N ALA A 230 -88.50 -30.27 40.30
CA ALA A 230 -88.71 -30.20 41.75
C ALA A 230 -90.11 -29.67 42.10
N LYS A 231 -90.57 -28.61 41.43
CA LYS A 231 -91.95 -28.08 41.59
C LYS A 231 -93.00 -29.11 41.20
N ALA A 232 -92.86 -29.77 40.04
CA ALA A 232 -93.80 -30.79 39.59
C ALA A 232 -93.84 -32.00 40.54
N VAL A 233 -92.70 -32.41 41.10
CA VAL A 233 -92.64 -33.45 42.11
C VAL A 233 -93.37 -33.02 43.38
N ALA A 234 -93.13 -31.81 43.89
CA ALA A 234 -93.81 -31.30 45.07
C ALA A 234 -95.34 -31.23 44.89
N GLU A 235 -95.81 -30.75 43.73
CA GLU A 235 -97.23 -30.74 43.37
C GLU A 235 -97.83 -32.16 43.35
N LYS A 236 -97.13 -33.12 42.73
CA LYS A 236 -97.57 -34.51 42.70
C LYS A 236 -97.58 -35.17 44.07
N THR A 237 -96.58 -34.91 44.92
CA THR A 237 -96.54 -35.41 46.30
C THR A 237 -97.74 -34.89 47.09
N ALA A 238 -98.09 -33.61 46.98
CA ALA A 238 -99.27 -33.05 47.63
C ALA A 238 -100.59 -33.68 47.13
N ILE A 239 -100.69 -33.98 45.83
CA ILE A 239 -101.85 -34.71 45.28
C ILE A 239 -101.92 -36.13 45.83
N ILE A 240 -100.79 -36.85 45.89
CA ILE A 240 -100.73 -38.21 46.44
C ILE A 240 -101.16 -38.21 47.90
N GLU A 241 -100.66 -37.30 48.73
CA GLU A 241 -101.09 -37.18 50.13
C GLU A 241 -102.60 -36.94 50.27
N LYS A 242 -103.17 -36.09 49.40
CA LYS A 242 -104.61 -35.85 49.38
C LYS A 242 -105.41 -37.10 49.00
N LEU A 243 -104.95 -37.84 47.99
CA LEU A 243 -105.58 -39.10 47.56
C LEU A 243 -105.46 -40.16 48.66
N GLN A 244 -104.32 -40.25 49.34
CA GLN A 244 -104.09 -41.18 50.45
C GLN A 244 -105.08 -40.92 51.59
N ASN A 245 -105.24 -39.66 52.01
CA ASN A 245 -106.23 -39.28 53.03
C ASN A 245 -107.68 -39.64 52.61
N GLN A 246 -108.00 -39.53 51.32
CA GLN A 246 -109.30 -39.94 50.80
C GLN A 246 -109.49 -41.45 50.84
N ILE A 247 -108.46 -42.23 50.51
CA ILE A 247 -108.45 -43.69 50.62
C ILE A 247 -108.68 -44.08 52.08
N ASP A 248 -107.90 -43.56 53.02
CA ASP A 248 -108.03 -43.88 54.45
C ASP A 248 -109.45 -43.55 54.97
N THR A 249 -110.03 -42.44 54.51
CA THR A 249 -111.42 -42.07 54.84
C THR A 249 -112.44 -43.06 54.27
N LEU A 250 -112.24 -43.54 53.04
CA LEU A 250 -113.11 -44.52 52.41
C LEU A 250 -112.98 -45.89 53.07
N GLU A 251 -111.77 -46.33 53.38
CA GLU A 251 -111.51 -47.56 54.13
C GLU A 251 -112.25 -47.54 55.48
N GLY A 252 -112.13 -46.44 56.24
CA GLY A 252 -112.88 -46.30 57.49
C GLY A 252 -114.40 -46.35 57.32
N LYS A 253 -114.94 -45.79 56.23
CA LYS A 253 -116.37 -45.90 55.90
C LYS A 253 -116.78 -47.31 55.50
N ILE A 254 -115.93 -48.04 54.77
CA ILE A 254 -116.16 -49.42 54.39
C ILE A 254 -116.22 -50.28 55.65
N SER A 255 -115.22 -50.20 56.54
CA SER A 255 -115.22 -50.97 57.79
C SER A 255 -116.47 -50.69 58.65
N ALA A 256 -116.88 -49.43 58.80
CA ALA A 256 -118.12 -49.09 59.51
C ALA A 256 -119.39 -49.63 58.83
N THR A 257 -119.36 -49.85 57.51
CA THR A 257 -120.48 -50.43 56.76
C THR A 257 -120.47 -51.95 56.87
N GLU A 258 -119.30 -52.59 56.87
CA GLU A 258 -119.12 -54.02 57.13
C GLU A 258 -119.59 -54.40 58.53
N GLU A 259 -119.23 -53.63 59.56
CA GLU A 259 -119.75 -53.82 60.93
C GLU A 259 -121.28 -53.74 61.00
N LYS A 260 -121.88 -52.77 60.28
CA LYS A 260 -123.35 -52.66 60.18
C LYS A 260 -123.97 -53.84 59.45
N LEU A 261 -123.31 -54.34 58.40
CA LEU A 261 -123.76 -55.51 57.66
C LEU A 261 -123.75 -56.74 58.56
N GLU A 262 -122.67 -56.97 59.30
CA GLU A 262 -122.53 -58.08 60.26
C GLU A 262 -123.62 -58.03 61.32
N LEU A 263 -123.88 -56.85 61.91
CA LEU A 263 -125.00 -56.66 62.85
C LEU A 263 -126.35 -57.00 62.21
N THR A 264 -126.56 -56.59 60.95
CA THR A 264 -127.80 -56.86 60.20
C THR A 264 -127.96 -58.36 59.92
N GLU A 265 -126.87 -59.08 59.61
CA GLU A 265 -126.88 -60.53 59.42
C GLU A 265 -127.21 -61.28 60.72
N ILE A 266 -126.65 -60.84 61.85
CA ILE A 266 -127.00 -61.37 63.19
C ILE A 266 -128.48 -61.15 63.48
N GLU A 267 -129.01 -59.95 63.21
CA GLU A 267 -130.44 -59.65 63.38
C GLU A 267 -131.33 -60.50 62.47
N LYS A 268 -130.94 -60.66 61.20
CA LYS A 268 -131.63 -61.52 60.24
C LYS A 268 -131.67 -62.97 60.74
N GLY A 269 -130.56 -63.51 61.25
CA GLY A 269 -130.50 -64.85 61.83
C GLY A 269 -131.46 -65.00 63.01
N LYS A 270 -131.52 -64.02 63.93
CA LYS A 270 -132.49 -64.00 65.04
C LYS A 270 -133.95 -63.95 64.56
N ILE A 271 -134.23 -63.23 63.48
CA ILE A 271 -135.57 -63.17 62.88
C ILE A 271 -135.93 -64.51 62.23
N GLN A 272 -135.01 -65.13 61.50
CA GLN A 272 -135.20 -66.45 60.91
C GLN A 272 -135.49 -67.51 61.99
N GLU A 273 -134.71 -67.54 63.07
CA GLU A 273 -134.95 -68.47 64.19
C GLU A 273 -136.34 -68.24 64.83
N LYS A 274 -136.79 -66.99 64.95
CA LYS A 274 -138.15 -66.67 65.41
C LYS A 274 -139.23 -67.13 64.43
N LEU A 275 -138.99 -66.98 63.12
CA LEU A 275 -139.90 -67.43 62.07
C LEU A 275 -140.02 -68.95 62.05
N GLU A 276 -138.91 -69.68 62.17
CA GLU A 276 -138.89 -71.14 62.26
C GLU A 276 -139.67 -71.62 63.49
N LYS A 277 -139.44 -71.02 64.68
CA LYS A 277 -140.25 -71.33 65.88
C LYS A 277 -141.74 -71.03 65.70
N LEU A 278 -142.09 -69.97 64.98
CA LEU A 278 -143.48 -69.64 64.64
C LEU A 278 -144.07 -70.66 63.68
N GLN A 279 -143.30 -71.13 62.69
CA GLN A 279 -143.71 -72.20 61.78
C GLN A 279 -143.91 -73.51 62.53
N GLU A 280 -142.96 -73.93 63.38
CA GLU A 280 -143.10 -75.12 64.23
C GLU A 280 -144.33 -75.02 65.16
N ALA A 281 -144.56 -73.85 65.77
CA ALA A 281 -145.73 -73.63 66.61
C ALA A 281 -147.04 -73.69 65.81
N TRP A 282 -147.03 -73.18 64.58
CA TRP A 282 -148.18 -73.23 63.68
C TRP A 282 -148.45 -74.65 63.16
N GLU A 283 -147.41 -75.38 62.78
CA GLU A 283 -147.50 -76.80 62.38
C GLU A 283 -148.06 -77.67 63.52
N ASN A 284 -147.60 -77.46 64.75
CA ASN A 284 -148.15 -78.13 65.94
C ASN A 284 -149.59 -77.74 66.28
N TYR A 285 -150.05 -76.54 65.88
CA TYR A 285 -151.42 -76.08 66.12
C TYR A 285 -152.41 -76.62 65.07
N VAL A 286 -151.94 -76.86 63.84
CA VAL A 286 -152.77 -77.32 62.71
C VAL A 286 -152.80 -78.86 62.58
N ALA A 287 -151.84 -79.58 63.17
CA ALA A 287 -151.82 -81.04 63.30
C ALA A 287 -152.74 -81.54 64.43
#